data_AF-A0AAE3JHZ7-F1
#
_entry.id   AF-A0AAE3JHZ7-F1
#
_cell.length_a   1.000
_cell.length_b   1.000
_cell.length_c   1.000
_cell.angle_alpha   90.00
_cell.angle_beta   90.00
_cell.angle_gamma   90.00
#
_symmetry.space_group_name_H-M   'P 1'
#
loop_
_entity.id
_entity.type
_entity.pdbx_description
1 polymer ?
#
loop_
_entity_poly.entity_id
_entity_poly.type
_entity_poly.pdbx_seq_one_letter_code
_entity_poly.pdbx_strand_id
1 'polypeptide(L)'
;MTVREKFIYFLLLQYRSPYLWGMELPSGADCSGAVCLALAAATGCVIRTTAEGLYRKYFTLRNPGPDDIQAVFFTTTYDREHGDRLAKKGEVVHVAGIIHDGVVMNVVEPKADIRLVLSLRHSYSLMGCDLVIRGLDMQSLRDAGRDGTDLFGLDAEFSQFVKEEKPIAQ
;
A
#
# COMPACT_ATOMS: atom_id res chain seq x y z
N MET A 1 -14.41 6.47 -14.64
CA MET A 1 -13.24 5.80 -14.03
C MET A 1 -13.73 5.03 -12.81
N THR A 2 -13.58 3.71 -12.79
CA THR A 2 -13.94 2.83 -11.68
C THR A 2 -13.03 3.10 -10.47
N VAL A 3 -13.41 2.58 -9.30
CA VAL A 3 -12.57 2.71 -8.08
C VAL A 3 -11.19 2.06 -8.29
N ARG A 4 -11.14 0.91 -8.96
CA ARG A 4 -9.87 0.25 -9.31
C ARG A 4 -9.03 1.08 -10.27
N GLU A 5 -9.63 1.65 -11.31
CA GLU A 5 -8.90 2.50 -12.26
C GLU A 5 -8.33 3.75 -11.56
N LYS A 6 -9.07 4.34 -10.61
CA LYS A 6 -8.54 5.42 -9.75
C LYS A 6 -7.35 4.95 -8.93
N PHE A 7 -7.47 3.81 -8.26
CA PHE A 7 -6.37 3.25 -7.46
C PHE A 7 -5.11 3.06 -8.32
N ILE A 8 -5.25 2.46 -9.50
CA ILE A 8 -4.14 2.26 -10.44
C ILE A 8 -3.56 3.60 -10.90
N TYR A 9 -4.40 4.57 -11.25
CA TYR A 9 -3.96 5.91 -11.66
C TYR A 9 -3.10 6.58 -10.58
N PHE A 10 -3.55 6.58 -9.33
CA PHE A 10 -2.80 7.20 -8.23
C PHE A 10 -1.52 6.44 -7.86
N LEU A 11 -1.48 5.12 -8.03
CA LEU A 11 -0.23 4.37 -7.97
C LEU A 11 0.73 4.78 -9.09
N LEU A 12 0.25 4.93 -10.32
CA LEU A 12 1.09 5.30 -11.47
C LEU A 12 1.69 6.70 -11.33
N LEU A 13 1.03 7.63 -10.64
CA LEU A 13 1.59 8.95 -10.33
C LEU A 13 2.84 8.89 -9.45
N GLN A 14 3.05 7.79 -8.71
CA GLN A 14 4.27 7.58 -7.94
C GLN A 14 5.46 7.18 -8.82
N TYR A 15 5.30 6.89 -10.12
CA TYR A 15 6.40 6.45 -10.96
C TYR A 15 7.60 7.41 -10.84
N ARG A 16 8.74 6.86 -10.38
CA ARG A 16 10.01 7.59 -10.17
C ARG A 16 10.04 8.59 -9.02
N SER A 17 8.98 8.69 -8.22
CA SER A 17 9.02 9.46 -6.97
C SER A 17 10.05 8.85 -6.00
N PRO A 18 10.73 9.67 -5.18
CA PRO A 18 11.64 9.19 -4.16
C PRO A 18 10.92 8.33 -3.12
N TYR A 19 11.63 7.31 -2.62
CA TYR A 19 11.18 6.58 -1.44
C TYR A 19 11.38 7.44 -0.20
N LEU A 20 10.31 7.72 0.54
CA LEU A 20 10.36 8.52 1.75
C LEU A 20 9.74 7.74 2.91
N TRP A 21 10.59 7.28 3.82
CA TRP A 21 10.16 6.46 4.96
C TRP A 21 9.08 7.15 5.79
N GLY A 22 7.96 6.47 6.05
CA GLY A 22 6.88 7.01 6.85
C GLY A 22 5.89 7.90 6.07
N MET A 23 6.22 8.32 4.85
CA MET A 23 5.43 9.30 4.11
C MET A 23 4.40 8.66 3.17
N GLU A 24 3.37 9.43 2.83
CA GLU A 24 2.27 9.05 1.92
C GLU A 24 1.91 10.19 0.95
N LEU A 25 2.92 10.86 0.39
CA LEU A 25 2.74 12.03 -0.48
C LEU A 25 2.84 11.69 -1.97
N PRO A 26 2.16 12.44 -2.86
CA PRO A 26 2.38 12.33 -4.30
C PRO A 26 3.84 12.59 -4.73
N SER A 27 4.55 13.45 -3.98
CA SER A 27 5.95 13.79 -4.21
C SER A 27 6.94 12.73 -3.71
N GLY A 28 6.49 11.76 -2.91
CA GLY A 28 7.29 10.67 -2.39
C GLY A 28 6.59 9.95 -1.23
N ALA A 29 6.71 8.63 -1.19
CA ALA A 29 6.05 7.79 -0.20
C ALA A 29 6.91 6.59 0.16
N ASP A 30 6.57 5.92 1.27
CA ASP A 30 7.03 4.57 1.52
C ASP A 30 6.14 3.53 0.83
N CYS A 31 6.52 2.25 0.95
CA CYS A 31 5.81 1.14 0.32
C CYS A 31 4.30 1.12 0.67
N SER A 32 3.99 1.25 1.96
CA SER A 32 2.63 1.24 2.47
C SER A 32 1.90 2.56 2.25
N GLY A 33 2.61 3.69 2.34
CA GLY A 33 2.10 5.03 2.10
C GLY A 33 1.62 5.22 0.67
N ALA A 34 2.33 4.64 -0.32
CA ALA A 34 1.89 4.67 -1.72
C ALA A 34 0.54 3.96 -1.92
N VAL A 35 0.33 2.83 -1.23
CA VAL A 35 -0.94 2.09 -1.27
C VAL A 35 -2.04 2.84 -0.51
N CYS A 36 -1.75 3.35 0.68
CA CYS A 36 -2.67 4.17 1.49
C CYS A 36 -3.14 5.41 0.73
N LEU A 37 -2.24 6.18 0.13
CA LEU A 37 -2.55 7.34 -0.71
C LEU A 37 -3.48 6.96 -1.86
N ALA A 38 -3.14 5.89 -2.60
CA ALA A 38 -3.95 5.44 -3.73
C ALA A 38 -5.34 4.98 -3.29
N LEU A 39 -5.47 4.31 -2.14
CA LEU A 39 -6.76 3.94 -1.56
C LEU A 39 -7.57 5.16 -1.14
N ALA A 40 -6.96 6.12 -0.45
CA ALA A 40 -7.61 7.35 -0.03
C ALA A 40 -8.15 8.12 -1.24
N ALA A 41 -7.33 8.32 -2.26
CA ALA A 41 -7.74 9.05 -3.46
C ALA A 41 -8.76 8.28 -4.33
N ALA A 42 -8.75 6.95 -4.32
CA ALA A 42 -9.70 6.13 -5.05
C ALA A 42 -11.07 6.01 -4.36
N THR A 43 -11.09 5.98 -3.03
CA THR A 43 -12.26 5.60 -2.23
C THR A 43 -12.82 6.72 -1.34
N GLY A 44 -12.05 7.76 -1.06
CA GLY A 44 -12.33 8.76 -0.02
C GLY A 44 -12.10 8.25 1.41
N CYS A 45 -11.70 6.99 1.59
CA CYS A 45 -11.41 6.42 2.91
C CYS A 45 -9.94 6.63 3.26
N VAL A 46 -9.69 7.52 4.21
CA VAL A 46 -8.33 7.86 4.64
C VAL A 46 -7.86 6.88 5.71
N ILE A 47 -6.78 6.15 5.40
CA ILE A 47 -6.05 5.28 6.33
C ILE A 47 -4.56 5.48 6.12
N ARG A 48 -3.78 5.37 7.20
CA ARG A 48 -2.33 5.29 7.16
C ARG A 48 -1.85 4.21 8.12
N THR A 49 -1.28 3.14 7.55
CA THR A 49 -0.80 1.99 8.32
C THR A 49 0.39 1.33 7.63
N THR A 50 1.03 0.37 8.30
CA THR A 50 2.19 -0.37 7.78
C THR A 50 1.77 -1.42 6.74
N ALA A 51 2.73 -2.01 6.02
CA ALA A 51 2.47 -3.14 5.12
C ALA A 51 1.78 -4.32 5.83
N GLU A 52 2.18 -4.59 7.07
CA GLU A 52 1.54 -5.59 7.94
C GLU A 52 0.10 -5.23 8.30
N GLY A 53 -0.16 -3.96 8.62
CA GLY A 53 -1.50 -3.45 8.88
C GLY A 53 -2.42 -3.60 7.68
N LEU A 54 -1.93 -3.20 6.49
CA LEU A 54 -2.62 -3.39 5.21
C LEU A 54 -2.96 -4.87 5.00
N TYR A 55 -1.99 -5.77 5.16
CA TYR A 55 -2.18 -7.20 4.96
C TYR A 55 -3.21 -7.82 5.90
N ARG A 56 -3.14 -7.50 7.20
CA ARG A 56 -3.98 -8.17 8.21
C ARG A 56 -5.39 -7.62 8.31
N LYS A 57 -5.58 -6.31 8.06
CA LYS A 57 -6.85 -5.62 8.31
C LYS A 57 -7.65 -5.34 7.04
N TYR A 58 -6.97 -5.01 5.93
CA TYR A 58 -7.64 -4.44 4.76
C TYR A 58 -7.51 -5.32 3.52
N PHE A 59 -6.41 -6.04 3.35
CA PHE A 59 -6.19 -6.92 2.21
C PHE A 59 -6.39 -8.40 2.63
N THR A 60 -7.63 -8.73 3.00
CA THR A 60 -7.96 -10.04 3.57
C THR A 60 -8.57 -11.02 2.54
N LEU A 61 -8.95 -10.55 1.35
CA LEU A 61 -9.49 -11.40 0.29
C LEU A 61 -8.38 -12.28 -0.31
N ARG A 62 -8.52 -13.61 -0.19
CA ARG A 62 -7.48 -14.56 -0.59
C ARG A 62 -7.42 -14.86 -2.09
N ASN A 63 -8.56 -14.85 -2.76
CA ASN A 63 -8.70 -15.14 -4.19
C ASN A 63 -9.41 -13.96 -4.88
N PRO A 64 -8.76 -12.78 -4.95
CA PRO A 64 -9.36 -11.64 -5.62
C PRO A 64 -9.63 -11.95 -7.10
N GLY A 65 -10.75 -11.45 -7.59
CA GLY A 65 -11.06 -11.41 -9.00
C GLY A 65 -10.18 -10.41 -9.75
N PRO A 66 -10.14 -10.49 -11.09
CA PRO A 66 -9.32 -9.62 -11.91
C PRO A 66 -9.70 -8.14 -11.78
N ASP A 67 -10.92 -7.81 -11.32
CA ASP A 67 -11.42 -6.45 -11.17
C ASP A 67 -11.32 -5.88 -9.74
N ASP A 68 -10.82 -6.67 -8.79
CA ASP A 68 -10.59 -6.22 -7.43
C ASP A 68 -9.34 -5.34 -7.35
N ILE A 69 -9.30 -4.46 -6.34
CA ILE A 69 -8.04 -3.83 -5.92
C ILE A 69 -7.18 -4.91 -5.25
N GLN A 70 -5.93 -5.04 -5.70
CA GLN A 70 -5.01 -6.06 -5.22
C GLN A 70 -3.65 -5.46 -4.89
N ALA A 71 -2.96 -6.12 -3.97
CA ALA A 71 -1.57 -5.82 -3.64
C ALA A 71 -0.78 -7.11 -3.42
N VAL A 72 0.52 -6.99 -3.65
CA VAL A 72 1.52 -7.99 -3.34
C VAL A 72 2.13 -7.69 -1.99
N PHE A 73 2.19 -8.68 -1.12
CA PHE A 73 2.78 -8.61 0.21
C PHE A 73 3.98 -9.54 0.31
N PHE A 74 5.02 -9.09 0.99
CA PHE A 74 6.25 -9.84 1.17
C PHE A 74 6.40 -10.24 2.63
N THR A 75 6.24 -11.53 2.90
CA THR A 75 6.25 -12.13 4.24
C THR A 75 7.58 -12.79 4.52
N THR A 76 8.18 -12.53 5.68
CA THR A 76 9.44 -13.18 6.09
C THR A 76 9.26 -14.70 6.29
N THR A 77 10.27 -15.49 5.94
CA THR A 77 10.28 -16.95 6.12
C THR A 77 11.04 -17.39 7.39
N TYR A 78 11.83 -16.49 7.97
CA TYR A 78 12.56 -16.61 9.23
C TYR A 78 12.68 -15.23 9.90
N ASP A 79 13.09 -15.21 11.17
CA ASP A 79 13.36 -13.96 11.89
C ASP A 79 14.55 -13.22 11.25
N ARG A 80 14.37 -11.97 10.84
CA ARG A 80 15.40 -11.21 10.12
C ARG A 80 15.41 -9.73 10.47
N GLU A 81 16.54 -9.09 10.26
CA GLU A 81 16.65 -7.64 10.37
C GLU A 81 15.79 -6.94 9.30
N HIS A 82 15.09 -5.90 9.73
CA HIS A 82 14.26 -5.05 8.90
C HIS A 82 14.21 -3.63 9.49
N GLY A 83 15.03 -2.74 8.93
CA GLY A 83 15.32 -1.44 9.54
C GLY A 83 15.95 -1.62 10.92
N ASP A 84 15.47 -0.88 11.92
CA ASP A 84 16.02 -0.88 13.28
C ASP A 84 15.43 -1.98 14.19
N ARG A 85 14.74 -2.97 13.61
CA ARG A 85 14.10 -4.06 14.37
C ARG A 85 14.26 -5.42 13.72
N LEU A 86 13.97 -6.44 14.51
CA LEU A 86 13.85 -7.82 14.05
C LEU A 86 12.41 -8.09 13.62
N ALA A 87 12.20 -8.30 12.32
CA ALA A 87 10.93 -8.81 11.79
C ALA A 87 10.83 -10.31 12.09
N LYS A 88 9.70 -10.73 12.65
CA LYS A 88 9.47 -12.13 13.01
C LYS A 88 9.05 -12.95 11.80
N LYS A 89 9.31 -14.26 11.80
CA LYS A 89 8.80 -15.18 10.77
C LYS A 89 7.30 -14.98 10.54
N GLY A 90 6.90 -14.83 9.28
CA GLY A 90 5.51 -14.67 8.85
C GLY A 90 5.01 -13.22 8.90
N GLU A 91 5.86 -12.27 9.26
CA GLU A 91 5.54 -10.84 9.27
C GLU A 91 5.73 -10.24 7.87
N VAL A 92 4.83 -9.33 7.48
CA VAL A 92 4.96 -8.57 6.24
C VAL A 92 5.91 -7.39 6.44
N VAL A 93 6.91 -7.32 5.58
CA VAL A 93 7.95 -6.27 5.60
C VAL A 93 7.89 -5.32 4.40
N HIS A 94 7.09 -5.64 3.40
CA HIS A 94 6.93 -4.80 2.20
C HIS A 94 5.60 -5.06 1.51
N VAL A 95 5.12 -4.07 0.77
CA VAL A 95 3.91 -4.15 -0.06
C VAL A 95 4.13 -3.43 -1.38
N ALA A 96 3.50 -3.92 -2.46
CA ALA A 96 3.46 -3.27 -3.76
C ALA A 96 2.05 -3.35 -4.35
N GLY A 97 1.51 -2.23 -4.84
CA GLY A 97 0.18 -2.19 -5.44
C GLY A 97 0.16 -2.79 -6.84
N ILE A 98 -0.81 -3.64 -7.15
CA ILE A 98 -0.96 -4.24 -8.49
C ILE A 98 -1.60 -3.22 -9.44
N ILE A 99 -0.94 -2.96 -10.55
CA ILE A 99 -1.42 -2.04 -11.60
C ILE A 99 -1.95 -2.78 -12.83
N HIS A 100 -1.48 -4.00 -13.07
CA HIS A 100 -1.99 -4.91 -14.11
C HIS A 100 -1.64 -6.36 -13.76
N ASP A 101 -2.17 -7.34 -14.50
CA ASP A 101 -1.82 -8.73 -14.27
C ASP A 101 -0.30 -8.96 -14.34
N GLY A 102 0.27 -9.48 -13.25
CA GLY A 102 1.72 -9.68 -13.11
C GLY A 102 2.57 -8.40 -13.00
N VAL A 103 1.98 -7.21 -12.91
CA VAL A 103 2.69 -5.92 -12.87
C VAL A 103 2.30 -5.10 -11.64
N VAL A 104 3.30 -4.59 -10.92
CA VAL A 104 3.10 -3.73 -9.74
C VAL A 104 3.79 -2.39 -9.87
N MET A 105 3.24 -1.40 -9.16
CA MET A 105 4.01 -0.23 -8.74
C MET A 105 4.75 -0.58 -7.45
N ASN A 106 6.07 -0.64 -7.51
CA ASN A 106 6.93 -1.01 -6.40
C ASN A 106 7.65 0.23 -5.85
N VAL A 107 7.24 0.69 -4.67
CA VAL A 107 7.82 1.86 -4.01
C VAL A 107 8.84 1.39 -2.97
N VAL A 108 10.11 1.41 -3.33
CA VAL A 108 11.25 1.00 -2.49
C VAL A 108 12.44 1.92 -2.74
N GLU A 109 13.40 1.99 -1.82
CA GLU A 109 14.60 2.80 -1.98
C GLU A 109 15.38 2.43 -3.27
N PRO A 110 15.89 3.41 -4.04
CA PRO A 110 15.81 4.86 -3.83
C PRO A 110 14.54 5.53 -4.36
N LYS A 111 13.76 4.86 -5.21
CA LYS A 111 12.60 5.44 -5.89
C LYS A 111 11.62 4.38 -6.36
N ALA A 112 10.38 4.78 -6.53
CA ALA A 112 9.33 3.96 -7.10
C ALA A 112 9.61 3.57 -8.55
N ASP A 113 9.23 2.33 -8.91
CA ASP A 113 9.39 1.78 -10.25
C ASP A 113 8.30 0.76 -10.59
N ILE A 114 8.06 0.56 -11.88
CA ILE A 114 7.15 -0.48 -12.38
C ILE A 114 7.93 -1.79 -12.48
N ARG A 115 7.43 -2.84 -11.83
CA ARG A 115 8.12 -4.12 -11.76
C ARG A 115 7.18 -5.28 -12.06
N LEU A 116 7.74 -6.35 -12.63
CA LEU A 116 7.05 -7.62 -12.75
C LEU A 116 7.01 -8.32 -11.39
N VAL A 117 5.85 -8.86 -11.02
CA VAL A 117 5.67 -9.67 -9.80
C VAL A 117 6.67 -10.81 -9.75
N LEU A 118 6.93 -11.46 -10.89
CA LEU A 118 7.91 -12.55 -11.00
C LEU A 118 9.34 -12.09 -10.68
N SER A 119 9.74 -10.91 -11.15
CA SER A 119 11.07 -10.34 -10.85
C SER A 119 11.20 -10.05 -9.35
N LEU A 120 10.16 -9.50 -8.73
CA LEU A 120 10.16 -9.24 -7.29
C LEU A 120 10.16 -10.54 -6.49
N ARG A 121 9.41 -11.57 -6.89
CA ARG A 121 9.42 -12.88 -6.23
C ARG A 121 10.83 -13.42 -6.10
N HIS A 122 11.60 -13.44 -7.19
CA HIS A 122 12.98 -13.94 -7.17
C HIS A 122 13.90 -13.07 -6.30
N SER A 123 13.73 -11.75 -6.37
CA SER A 123 14.56 -10.80 -5.61
C SER A 123 14.33 -10.95 -4.11
N TYR A 124 13.06 -11.00 -3.69
CA TYR A 124 12.67 -11.09 -2.29
C TYR A 124 12.86 -12.50 -1.71
N SER A 125 12.77 -13.57 -2.51
CA SER A 125 13.09 -14.91 -2.03
C SER A 125 14.56 -15.05 -1.60
N LEU A 126 15.48 -14.39 -2.31
CA LEU A 126 16.89 -14.33 -1.91
C LEU A 126 17.10 -13.57 -0.60
N MET A 127 16.17 -12.69 -0.24
CA MET A 127 16.15 -11.96 1.02
C MET A 127 15.37 -12.71 2.11
N GLY A 128 14.93 -13.94 1.86
CA GLY A 128 14.17 -14.72 2.84
C GLY A 128 12.70 -14.31 2.98
N CYS A 129 12.10 -13.78 1.92
CA CYS A 129 10.68 -13.44 1.89
C CYS A 129 9.90 -14.28 0.88
N ASP A 130 8.72 -14.74 1.28
CA ASP A 130 7.68 -15.26 0.41
C ASP A 130 6.78 -14.12 -0.10
N LEU A 131 6.07 -14.39 -1.19
CA LEU A 131 5.20 -13.44 -1.85
C LEU A 131 3.76 -13.93 -1.82
N VAL A 132 2.85 -13.07 -1.37
CA VAL A 132 1.42 -13.35 -1.28
C VAL A 132 0.62 -12.23 -1.95
N ILE A 133 -0.35 -12.59 -2.81
CA ILE A 133 -1.31 -11.65 -3.37
C ILE A 133 -2.59 -11.68 -2.54
N ARG A 134 -3.14 -10.50 -2.26
CA ARG A 134 -4.43 -10.33 -1.59
C ARG A 134 -5.24 -9.22 -2.25
N GLY A 135 -6.56 -9.38 -2.19
CA GLY A 135 -7.51 -8.34 -2.56
C GLY A 135 -7.95 -7.51 -1.37
N LEU A 136 -8.36 -6.28 -1.65
CA LEU A 136 -8.93 -5.36 -0.69
C LEU A 136 -10.33 -5.80 -0.25
N ASP A 137 -10.52 -5.97 1.06
CA ASP A 137 -11.82 -5.99 1.70
C ASP A 137 -12.32 -4.55 1.86
N MET A 138 -13.21 -4.17 0.94
CA MET A 138 -13.75 -2.82 0.90
C MET A 138 -14.62 -2.48 2.12
N GLN A 139 -15.25 -3.46 2.75
CA GLN A 139 -16.07 -3.19 3.92
C GLN A 139 -15.18 -2.76 5.10
N SER A 140 -14.11 -3.52 5.36
CA SER A 140 -13.14 -3.22 6.41
C SER A 140 -12.48 -1.84 6.23
N LEU A 141 -12.18 -1.43 4.99
CA LEU A 141 -11.63 -0.10 4.71
C LEU A 141 -12.65 1.03 4.97
N ARG A 142 -13.93 0.83 4.59
CA ARG A 142 -14.99 1.83 4.83
C ARG A 142 -15.27 2.03 6.32
N ASP A 143 -15.32 0.94 7.07
CA ASP A 143 -15.50 1.01 8.51
C ASP A 143 -14.36 1.77 9.17
N ALA A 144 -13.10 1.48 8.80
CA ALA A 144 -11.95 2.19 9.33
C ALA A 144 -11.95 3.69 8.97
N GLY A 145 -12.28 4.04 7.74
CA GLY A 145 -12.38 5.43 7.29
C GLY A 145 -13.48 6.22 7.98
N ARG A 146 -14.64 5.59 8.27
CA ARG A 146 -15.72 6.23 9.05
C ARG A 146 -15.29 6.47 10.49
N ASP A 147 -14.65 5.47 11.09
CA ASP A 147 -14.33 5.48 12.52
C ASP A 147 -13.02 6.25 12.82
N GLY A 148 -12.32 6.72 11.77
CA GLY A 148 -11.06 7.45 11.88
C GLY A 148 -9.93 6.62 12.49
N THR A 149 -9.95 5.31 12.26
CA THR A 149 -8.98 4.37 12.83
C THR A 149 -7.78 4.19 11.89
N ASP A 150 -6.64 3.76 12.45
CA ASP A 150 -5.41 3.52 11.70
C ASP A 150 -4.94 4.74 10.87
N LEU A 151 -4.70 5.87 11.56
CA LEU A 151 -4.12 7.10 11.02
C LEU A 151 -2.63 7.25 11.40
N PHE A 152 -1.92 6.13 11.58
CA PHE A 152 -0.61 6.09 12.23
C PHE A 152 0.46 6.77 11.37
N GLY A 153 0.90 7.96 11.75
CA GLY A 153 1.85 8.73 10.93
C GLY A 153 1.20 9.37 9.71
N LEU A 154 -0.08 9.73 9.80
CA LEU A 154 -0.73 10.57 8.78
C LEU A 154 0.13 11.81 8.57
N ASP A 155 0.67 11.94 7.37
CA ASP A 155 1.64 13.00 7.10
C ASP A 155 0.97 14.38 7.30
N ALA A 156 1.69 15.32 7.90
CA ALA A 156 1.13 16.63 8.25
C ALA A 156 0.81 17.48 7.00
N GLU A 157 1.53 17.27 5.91
CA GLU A 157 1.26 17.86 4.61
C GLU A 157 0.06 17.15 3.97
N PHE A 158 0.01 15.81 4.01
CA PHE A 158 -1.13 15.04 3.50
C PHE A 158 -2.45 15.41 4.20
N SER A 159 -2.40 15.63 5.51
CA SER A 159 -3.53 16.07 6.34
C SER A 159 -4.15 17.39 5.86
N GLN A 160 -3.38 18.26 5.21
CA GLN A 160 -3.89 19.53 4.69
C GLN A 160 -4.75 19.29 3.45
N PHE A 161 -4.29 18.43 2.53
CA PHE A 161 -5.04 18.05 1.34
C PHE A 161 -6.38 17.35 1.69
N VAL A 162 -6.39 16.52 2.74
CA VAL A 162 -7.59 15.80 3.19
C VAL A 162 -8.62 16.72 3.87
N LYS A 163 -8.18 17.77 4.58
CA LYS A 163 -9.09 18.67 5.30
C LYS A 163 -9.87 19.61 4.38
N GLU A 164 -9.30 19.96 3.23
CA GLU A 164 -9.94 20.86 2.26
C GLU A 164 -11.13 20.22 1.52
N GLU A 165 -11.27 18.89 1.53
CA GLU A 165 -12.37 18.18 0.88
C GLU A 165 -13.64 17.98 1.74
N LYS A 166 -13.67 18.44 3.01
CA LYS A 166 -14.94 18.44 3.76
C LYS A 166 -15.88 19.47 3.13
N PRO A 167 -17.04 19.07 2.58
CA PRO A 167 -17.94 20.02 1.94
C PRO A 167 -18.37 21.06 2.97
N ILE A 168 -18.28 22.33 2.56
CA ILE A 168 -18.94 23.44 3.25
C ILE A 168 -20.41 23.04 3.34
N ALA A 169 -20.90 22.79 4.56
CA ALA A 169 -22.30 22.58 4.80
C ALA A 169 -23.05 23.83 4.29
N GLN A 170 -23.87 23.64 3.25
CA GLN A 170 -24.95 24.56 2.89
C GLN A 170 -26.22 24.08 3.56
#